data_AF-A0A6B3GU49-F1
#
_entry.id   AF-A0A6B3GU49-F1
#
_cell.length_a   1.000
_cell.length_b   1.000
_cell.length_c   1.000
_cell.angle_alpha   90.00
_cell.angle_beta   90.00
_cell.angle_gamma   90.00
#
_symmetry.space_group_name_H-M   'P 1'
#
loop_
_entity.id
_entity.type
_entity.pdbx_description
1 polymer ?
#
loop_
_entity_poly.entity_id
_entity_poly.type
_entity_poly.pdbx_seq_one_letter_code
_entity_poly.pdbx_strand_id
1 'polypeptide(L)'
;IDPGSHAFRGRTARNSTMFGPPGHTYVYFTYGMWHCLNLVCGPDGHASGVLLRAGEINVGAHLARDRRISARNDKELAKGPARLATALDVDRDLNGSDLFGGPTPPLSILHGTPPPRDLVRSGPRTGVGGDGAHQPWRFWIEGDPTVSPYRAHAPRRRPSRKAT
;
A
#
# COMPACT_ATOMS: atom_id res chain seq x y z
N ILE A 1 12.06 15.96 2.29
CA ILE A 1 10.83 15.49 1.62
C ILE A 1 11.19 14.25 0.80
N ASP A 2 10.39 13.17 0.90
CA ASP A 2 10.67 11.84 0.33
C ASP A 2 10.47 11.79 -1.20
N PRO A 3 11.52 11.55 -2.02
CA PRO A 3 11.41 11.42 -3.49
C PRO A 3 10.52 10.29 -3.99
N GLY A 4 10.30 9.26 -3.17
CA GLY A 4 9.40 8.14 -3.48
C GLY A 4 7.93 8.42 -3.19
N SER A 5 7.60 9.54 -2.55
CA SER A 5 6.24 9.90 -2.15
C SER A 5 5.49 10.62 -3.27
N HIS A 6 4.18 10.36 -3.39
CA HIS A 6 3.29 11.14 -4.27
C HIS A 6 3.21 12.62 -3.87
N ALA A 7 3.58 12.96 -2.64
CA ALA A 7 3.62 14.34 -2.16
C ALA A 7 4.97 15.04 -2.39
N PHE A 8 5.96 14.37 -3.01
CA PHE A 8 7.31 14.92 -3.22
C PHE A 8 7.28 16.31 -3.90
N ARG A 9 6.38 16.48 -4.88
CA ARG A 9 6.20 17.73 -5.63
C ARG A 9 5.09 18.63 -5.09
N GLY A 10 4.68 18.41 -3.84
CA GLY A 10 3.61 19.16 -3.18
C GLY A 10 2.20 18.59 -3.40
N ARG A 11 1.22 19.36 -2.93
CA ARG A 11 -0.19 18.98 -2.92
C ARG A 11 -0.82 19.10 -4.30
N THR A 12 -1.63 18.11 -4.66
CA THR A 12 -2.45 18.04 -5.87
C THR A 12 -3.82 17.49 -5.49
N ALA A 13 -4.81 17.60 -6.37
CA ALA A 13 -6.12 16.99 -6.12
C ALA A 13 -6.02 15.49 -5.82
N ARG A 14 -5.14 14.77 -6.55
CA ARG A 14 -4.96 13.31 -6.44
C ARG A 14 -4.33 12.85 -5.12
N ASN A 15 -3.44 13.63 -4.53
CA ASN A 15 -2.75 13.27 -3.28
C ASN A 15 -3.26 14.08 -2.07
N SER A 16 -4.33 14.87 -2.26
CA SER A 16 -4.84 15.83 -1.28
C SER A 16 -5.14 15.18 0.08
N THR A 17 -5.63 13.95 0.07
CA THR A 17 -5.91 13.13 1.25
C THR A 17 -4.66 12.88 2.10
N MET A 18 -3.47 12.73 1.51
CA MET A 18 -2.22 12.55 2.27
C MET A 18 -1.90 13.71 3.20
N PHE A 19 -2.45 14.90 2.91
CA PHE A 19 -2.29 16.13 3.69
C PHE A 19 -3.46 16.36 4.66
N GLY A 20 -4.40 15.43 4.75
CA GLY A 20 -5.55 15.53 5.65
C GLY A 20 -5.26 14.99 7.06
N PRO A 21 -6.29 14.85 7.89
CA PRO A 21 -6.16 14.32 9.24
C PRO A 21 -5.66 12.86 9.28
N PRO A 22 -4.97 12.45 10.35
CA PRO A 22 -4.56 11.06 10.55
C PRO A 22 -5.77 10.13 10.68
N GLY A 23 -5.56 8.84 10.43
CA GLY A 23 -6.64 7.85 10.49
C GLY A 23 -7.51 7.80 9.24
N HIS A 24 -7.14 8.51 8.18
CA HIS A 24 -7.85 8.47 6.91
C HIS A 24 -7.13 7.57 5.90
N THR A 25 -7.88 6.91 5.03
CA THR A 25 -7.33 6.11 3.94
C THR A 25 -6.86 7.00 2.80
N TYR A 26 -5.71 6.70 2.21
CA TYR A 26 -5.30 7.23 0.92
C TYR A 26 -5.22 6.11 -0.10
N VAL A 27 -6.20 6.07 -1.01
CA VAL A 27 -6.28 5.07 -2.08
C VAL A 27 -5.88 5.70 -3.40
N TYR A 28 -4.97 5.06 -4.12
CA TYR A 28 -4.58 5.51 -5.44
C TYR A 28 -4.59 4.38 -6.45
N PHE A 29 -4.89 4.75 -7.70
CA PHE A 29 -4.88 3.84 -8.83
C PHE A 29 -3.48 3.74 -9.45
N THR A 30 -3.07 2.54 -9.85
CA THR A 30 -1.79 2.24 -10.46
C THR A 30 -1.93 1.26 -11.63
N TYR A 31 -1.03 1.37 -12.61
CA TYR A 31 -0.97 0.53 -13.80
C TYR A 31 -2.29 0.38 -14.58
N GLY A 32 -3.20 1.35 -14.46
CA GLY A 32 -4.46 1.36 -15.21
C GLY A 32 -5.50 0.32 -14.75
N MET A 33 -5.25 -0.44 -13.68
CA MET A 33 -6.17 -1.50 -13.24
C MET A 33 -6.16 -1.80 -11.74
N TRP A 34 -5.15 -1.37 -10.99
CA TRP A 34 -4.98 -1.78 -9.59
C TRP A 34 -5.09 -0.60 -8.62
N HIS A 35 -5.60 -0.87 -7.42
CA HIS A 35 -5.62 0.09 -6.33
C HIS A 35 -4.52 -0.22 -5.32
N CYS A 36 -4.02 0.79 -4.62
CA CYS A 36 -3.14 0.64 -3.47
C CYS A 36 -3.72 1.44 -2.31
N LEU A 37 -3.74 0.82 -1.13
CA LEU A 37 -4.28 1.41 0.10
C LEU A 37 -3.14 1.89 1.01
N ASN A 38 -3.21 3.14 1.42
CA ASN A 38 -2.32 3.74 2.41
C ASN A 38 -3.15 4.29 3.57
N LEU A 39 -2.51 4.49 4.71
CA LEU A 39 -3.08 5.12 5.88
C LEU A 39 -2.36 6.45 6.14
N VAL A 40 -3.11 7.54 6.31
CA VAL A 40 -2.57 8.84 6.71
C VAL A 40 -2.27 8.79 8.21
N CYS A 41 -1.05 9.14 8.60
CA CYS A 41 -0.56 8.95 9.97
C CYS A 41 0.06 10.20 10.60
N GLY A 42 0.30 11.23 9.80
CA GLY A 42 0.85 12.51 10.22
C GLY A 42 -0.24 13.54 10.54
N PRO A 43 0.14 14.69 11.11
CA PRO A 43 -0.79 15.76 11.41
C PRO A 43 -1.36 16.39 10.14
N ASP A 44 -2.54 17.02 10.28
CA ASP A 44 -3.18 17.75 9.18
C ASP A 44 -2.25 18.83 8.59
N GLY A 45 -2.38 19.05 7.29
CA GLY A 45 -1.50 19.91 6.50
C GLY A 45 -0.13 19.31 6.16
N HIS A 46 0.27 18.19 6.77
CA HIS A 46 1.55 17.53 6.50
C HIS A 46 1.37 16.20 5.78
N ALA A 47 1.96 16.10 4.59
CA ALA A 47 1.86 14.88 3.80
C ALA A 47 2.42 13.65 4.52
N SER A 48 1.59 12.62 4.67
CA SER A 48 1.99 11.34 5.23
C SER A 48 1.23 10.18 4.58
N GLY A 49 1.78 8.97 4.71
CA GLY A 49 1.15 7.78 4.17
C GLY A 49 1.96 6.52 4.48
N VAL A 50 1.33 5.54 5.09
CA VAL A 50 1.88 4.18 5.26
C VAL A 50 1.16 3.26 4.28
N LEU A 51 1.88 2.80 3.25
CA LEU A 51 1.36 1.83 2.28
C LEU A 51 1.18 0.47 2.94
N LEU A 52 -0.04 -0.07 2.91
CA LEU A 52 -0.29 -1.45 3.28
C LEU A 52 0.12 -2.36 2.12
N ARG A 53 1.11 -3.22 2.37
CA ARG A 53 1.79 -3.98 1.31
C ARG A 53 1.36 -5.42 1.20
N ALA A 54 1.04 -6.06 2.32
CA ALA A 54 0.59 -7.45 2.35
C ALA A 54 -0.02 -7.76 3.71
N GLY A 55 -0.71 -8.90 3.79
CA GLY A 55 -1.19 -9.44 5.06
C GLY A 55 -1.76 -10.84 4.89
N GLU A 56 -2.00 -11.49 6.03
CA GLU A 56 -2.77 -12.72 6.12
C GLU A 56 -4.27 -12.42 6.16
N ILE A 57 -5.07 -13.23 5.45
CA ILE A 57 -6.53 -13.13 5.49
C ILE A 57 -7.05 -14.12 6.54
N ASN A 58 -7.26 -13.62 7.76
CA ASN A 58 -7.70 -14.44 8.90
C ASN A 58 -9.19 -14.81 8.84
N VAL A 59 -10.02 -13.91 8.30
CA VAL A 59 -11.47 -14.07 8.19
C VAL A 59 -11.90 -13.65 6.79
N GLY A 60 -12.88 -14.37 6.22
CA GLY A 60 -13.40 -14.04 4.89
C GLY A 60 -12.52 -14.50 3.73
N ALA A 61 -11.66 -15.53 3.93
CA ALA A 61 -10.80 -16.06 2.87
C ALA A 61 -11.57 -16.49 1.60
N HIS A 62 -12.81 -16.99 1.73
CA HIS A 62 -13.67 -17.31 0.59
C HIS A 62 -13.98 -16.07 -0.28
N LEU A 63 -14.37 -14.94 0.32
CA LEU A 63 -14.58 -13.68 -0.38
C LEU A 63 -13.31 -13.20 -1.08
N ALA A 64 -12.17 -13.33 -0.41
CA ALA A 64 -10.88 -12.96 -0.99
C ALA A 64 -10.52 -13.86 -2.18
N ARG A 65 -10.81 -15.17 -2.14
CA ARG A 65 -10.57 -16.11 -3.25
C ARG A 65 -11.40 -15.77 -4.47
N ASP A 66 -12.67 -15.40 -4.28
CA ASP A 66 -13.55 -14.98 -5.37
C ASP A 66 -13.00 -13.75 -6.11
N ARG A 67 -12.44 -12.79 -5.37
CA ARG A 67 -11.76 -11.62 -5.94
C ARG A 67 -10.35 -11.94 -6.48
N ARG A 68 -9.71 -13.01 -5.99
CA ARG A 68 -8.30 -13.37 -6.25
C ARG A 68 -8.15 -14.76 -6.85
N ILE A 69 -8.88 -14.99 -7.93
CA ILE A 69 -8.90 -16.24 -8.72
C ILE A 69 -7.50 -16.75 -9.08
N SER A 70 -6.53 -15.85 -9.28
CA SER A 70 -5.15 -16.23 -9.64
C SER A 70 -4.29 -16.72 -8.46
N ALA A 71 -4.78 -16.66 -7.22
CA ALA A 71 -4.02 -17.07 -6.04
C ALA A 71 -3.99 -18.60 -5.93
N ARG A 72 -2.79 -19.17 -5.73
CA ARG A 72 -2.62 -20.63 -5.68
C ARG A 72 -2.94 -21.24 -4.32
N ASN A 73 -2.90 -20.42 -3.28
CA ASN A 73 -3.20 -20.77 -1.89
C ASN A 73 -3.48 -19.48 -1.10
N ASP A 74 -3.94 -19.62 0.13
CA ASP A 74 -4.37 -18.49 0.97
C ASP A 74 -3.24 -17.50 1.27
N LYS A 75 -2.00 -17.96 1.36
CA LYS A 75 -0.83 -17.11 1.62
C LYS A 75 -0.54 -16.15 0.46
N GLU A 76 -1.12 -16.38 -0.72
CA GLU A 76 -1.00 -15.50 -1.89
C GLU A 76 -2.15 -14.50 -2.05
N LEU A 77 -3.24 -14.66 -1.27
CA LEU A 77 -4.45 -13.84 -1.39
C LEU A 77 -4.15 -12.36 -1.23
N ALA A 78 -3.32 -11.96 -0.28
CA ALA A 78 -2.96 -10.56 -0.07
C ALA A 78 -1.44 -10.31 -0.15
N LYS A 79 -0.70 -11.13 -0.90
CA LYS A 79 0.77 -11.05 -1.03
C LYS A 79 1.25 -9.95 -1.99
N GLY A 80 0.93 -8.69 -1.71
CA GLY A 80 1.31 -7.51 -2.51
C GLY A 80 0.31 -6.35 -2.36
N PRO A 81 0.69 -5.10 -2.65
CA PRO A 81 -0.16 -3.94 -2.31
C PRO A 81 -1.47 -3.92 -3.10
N ALA A 82 -1.39 -4.11 -4.42
CA ALA A 82 -2.57 -4.30 -5.27
C ALA A 82 -3.37 -5.55 -4.88
N ARG A 83 -2.65 -6.58 -4.47
CA ARG A 83 -3.22 -7.86 -4.11
C ARG A 83 -4.07 -7.76 -2.83
N LEU A 84 -3.55 -7.08 -1.82
CA LEU A 84 -4.22 -6.77 -0.57
C LEU A 84 -5.45 -5.89 -0.82
N ALA A 85 -5.30 -4.81 -1.60
CA ALA A 85 -6.42 -3.94 -1.96
C ALA A 85 -7.56 -4.73 -2.60
N THR A 86 -7.26 -5.57 -3.61
CA THR A 86 -8.29 -6.41 -4.25
C THR A 86 -8.88 -7.46 -3.32
N ALA A 87 -8.09 -8.08 -2.43
CA ALA A 87 -8.62 -9.06 -1.48
C ALA A 87 -9.65 -8.42 -0.52
N LEU A 88 -9.40 -7.17 -0.12
CA LEU A 88 -10.24 -6.36 0.77
C LEU A 88 -11.34 -5.56 0.05
N ASP A 89 -11.52 -5.74 -1.26
CA ASP A 89 -12.49 -4.98 -2.07
C ASP A 89 -12.26 -3.47 -2.10
N VAL A 90 -11.00 -3.04 -2.01
CA VAL A 90 -10.66 -1.62 -2.00
C VAL A 90 -10.65 -1.06 -3.41
N ASP A 91 -11.47 -0.04 -3.62
CA ASP A 91 -11.46 0.82 -4.80
C ASP A 91 -11.25 2.31 -4.42
N ARG A 92 -11.42 3.21 -5.40
CA ARG A 92 -11.20 4.64 -5.16
C ARG A 92 -12.26 5.30 -4.29
N ASP A 93 -13.45 4.73 -4.16
CA ASP A 93 -14.54 5.35 -3.39
C ASP A 93 -14.22 5.32 -1.91
N LEU A 94 -13.33 4.41 -1.50
CA LEU A 94 -12.74 4.39 -0.16
C LEU A 94 -11.64 5.43 0.05
N ASN A 95 -11.24 6.25 -0.93
CA ASN A 95 -10.21 7.28 -0.71
C ASN A 95 -10.73 8.40 0.21
N GLY A 96 -10.04 8.65 1.32
CA GLY A 96 -10.41 9.65 2.31
C GLY A 96 -11.43 9.17 3.33
N SER A 97 -11.68 7.86 3.42
CA SER A 97 -12.54 7.29 4.47
C SER A 97 -11.88 7.44 5.84
N ASP A 98 -12.65 7.89 6.82
CA ASP A 98 -12.26 7.90 8.23
C ASP A 98 -12.36 6.48 8.81
N LEU A 99 -11.23 5.95 9.29
CA LEU A 99 -11.14 4.60 9.84
C LEU A 99 -11.72 4.49 11.25
N PHE A 100 -11.97 5.62 11.90
CA PHE A 100 -12.51 5.73 13.26
C PHE A 100 -13.87 6.43 13.29
N GLY A 101 -14.42 6.77 12.13
CA GLY A 101 -15.67 7.50 11.98
C GLY A 101 -16.90 6.61 12.08
N GLY A 102 -17.77 6.89 13.04
CA GLY A 102 -19.08 6.25 13.17
C GLY A 102 -19.05 4.78 13.64
N PRO A 103 -20.22 4.15 13.82
CA PRO A 103 -20.32 2.81 14.38
C PRO A 103 -19.92 1.68 13.42
N THR A 104 -19.98 1.92 12.10
CA THR A 104 -19.71 0.91 11.06
C THR A 104 -19.01 1.54 9.86
N PRO A 105 -17.73 1.93 9.99
CA PRO A 105 -16.97 2.46 8.86
C PRO A 105 -16.74 1.37 7.79
N PRO A 106 -16.57 1.75 6.51
CA PRO A 106 -16.29 0.77 5.44
C PRO A 106 -14.94 0.07 5.61
N LEU A 107 -14.00 0.69 6.33
CA LEU A 107 -12.72 0.12 6.76
C LEU A 107 -12.44 0.55 8.19
N SER A 108 -11.89 -0.35 9.00
CA SER A 108 -11.51 -0.06 10.38
C SER A 108 -10.11 -0.62 10.68
N ILE A 109 -9.37 0.05 11.56
CA ILE A 109 -8.14 -0.50 12.15
C ILE A 109 -8.46 -1.00 13.55
N LEU A 110 -8.12 -2.26 13.81
CA LEU A 110 -8.26 -2.88 15.11
C LEU A 110 -6.88 -3.11 15.73
N HIS A 111 -6.83 -3.20 17.06
CA HIS A 111 -5.64 -3.68 17.74
C HIS A 111 -5.38 -5.15 17.38
N GLY A 112 -4.18 -5.43 16.89
CA GLY A 112 -3.69 -6.79 16.66
C GLY A 112 -2.60 -7.19 17.65
N THR A 113 -2.16 -8.43 17.59
CA THR A 113 -0.98 -8.92 18.33
C THR A 113 0.27 -8.54 17.55
N PRO A 114 1.18 -7.70 18.10
CA PRO A 114 2.41 -7.36 17.41
C PRO A 114 3.36 -8.56 17.34
N PRO A 115 4.15 -8.70 16.25
CA PRO A 115 5.19 -9.71 16.18
C PRO A 115 6.33 -9.40 17.17
N PRO A 116 7.15 -10.39 17.54
CA PRO A 116 8.42 -10.16 18.23
C PRO A 116 9.27 -9.10 17.51
N ARG A 117 9.83 -8.15 18.26
CA ARG A 117 10.57 -7.00 17.71
C ARG A 117 11.79 -7.43 16.90
N ASP A 118 12.43 -8.51 17.31
CA ASP A 118 13.58 -9.14 16.66
C ASP A 118 13.23 -9.86 15.36
N LEU A 119 11.95 -10.03 15.01
CA LEU A 119 11.50 -10.50 13.69
C LEU A 119 11.13 -9.35 12.75
N VAL A 120 11.03 -8.10 13.24
CA VAL A 120 10.75 -6.96 12.37
C VAL A 120 12.02 -6.57 11.63
N ARG A 121 11.97 -6.57 10.31
CA ARG A 121 13.06 -6.16 9.43
C ARG A 121 12.68 -4.86 8.73
N SER A 122 13.70 -4.09 8.33
CA SER A 122 13.53 -2.89 7.53
C SER A 122 14.49 -2.86 6.35
N GLY A 123 14.17 -2.09 5.32
CA GLY A 123 15.01 -2.01 4.12
C GLY A 123 14.36 -1.23 2.98
N PRO A 124 15.01 -1.22 1.80
CA PRO A 124 14.56 -0.46 0.63
C PRO A 124 13.11 -0.75 0.25
N ARG A 125 12.41 0.29 -0.19
CA ARG A 125 11.04 0.16 -0.69
C ARG A 125 11.03 -0.46 -2.08
N THR A 126 10.08 -1.37 -2.30
CA THR A 126 9.87 -2.02 -3.60
C THR A 126 9.33 -1.04 -4.62
N GLY A 127 9.93 -1.00 -5.81
CA GLY A 127 9.48 -0.17 -6.94
C GLY A 127 9.76 1.32 -6.80
N VAL A 128 10.54 1.75 -5.79
CA VAL A 128 10.99 3.13 -5.63
C VAL A 128 12.37 3.29 -6.25
N GLY A 129 12.53 4.26 -7.16
CA GLY A 129 13.80 4.60 -7.81
C GLY A 129 14.34 5.96 -7.36
N GLY A 130 15.49 6.36 -7.91
CA GLY A 130 16.14 7.63 -7.61
C GLY A 130 16.61 7.75 -6.16
N ASP A 131 16.74 8.99 -5.67
CA ASP A 131 17.33 9.30 -4.36
C ASP A 131 16.54 8.71 -3.16
N GLY A 132 15.27 8.35 -3.37
CA GLY A 132 14.43 7.70 -2.37
C GLY A 132 14.58 6.17 -2.29
N ALA A 133 15.34 5.56 -3.20
CA ALA A 133 15.42 4.11 -3.35
C ALA A 133 16.12 3.42 -2.18
N HIS A 134 17.14 4.06 -1.59
CA HIS A 134 17.96 3.46 -0.53
C HIS A 134 17.33 3.55 0.86
N GLN A 135 16.27 4.35 1.03
CA GLN A 135 15.70 4.60 2.35
C GLN A 135 15.04 3.34 2.93
N PRO A 136 15.32 2.98 4.20
CA PRO A 136 14.86 1.74 4.83
C PRO A 136 13.40 1.82 5.32
N TRP A 137 12.50 2.39 4.51
CA TRP A 137 11.11 2.66 4.88
C TRP A 137 10.12 1.59 4.42
N ARG A 138 10.59 0.36 4.18
CA ARG A 138 9.74 -0.83 4.10
C ARG A 138 9.99 -1.67 5.32
N PHE A 139 8.92 -2.02 6.04
CA PHE A 139 8.97 -2.89 7.22
C PHE A 139 8.23 -4.20 6.91
N TRP A 140 8.72 -5.32 7.45
CA TRP A 140 8.08 -6.63 7.30
C TRP A 140 8.47 -7.59 8.45
N ILE A 141 7.70 -8.66 8.61
CA ILE A 141 7.97 -9.75 9.55
C ILE A 141 8.86 -10.77 8.84
N GLU A 142 10.01 -11.11 9.41
CA GLU A 142 10.92 -12.13 8.87
C GLU A 142 10.26 -13.51 8.87
N GLY A 143 10.43 -14.25 7.76
CA GLY A 143 9.87 -15.60 7.60
C GLY A 143 8.38 -15.67 7.31
N ASP A 144 7.62 -14.57 7.47
CA ASP A 144 6.18 -14.55 7.21
C ASP A 144 5.89 -14.84 5.73
N PRO A 145 5.10 -15.90 5.42
CA PRO A 145 4.90 -16.36 4.05
C PRO A 145 4.01 -15.43 3.22
N THR A 146 3.29 -14.51 3.85
CA THR A 146 2.40 -13.54 3.20
C THR A 146 3.14 -12.28 2.74
N VAL A 147 4.36 -12.06 3.24
CA VAL A 147 5.18 -10.90 2.87
C VAL A 147 5.45 -10.88 1.37
N SER A 148 5.07 -9.77 0.72
CA SER A 148 5.31 -9.58 -0.72
C SER A 148 6.82 -9.52 -1.02
N PRO A 149 7.29 -10.11 -2.13
CA PRO A 149 8.71 -10.10 -2.50
C PRO A 149 9.22 -8.68 -2.74
N TYR A 150 10.50 -8.45 -2.42
CA TYR A 150 11.18 -7.23 -2.82
C TYR A 150 11.40 -7.22 -4.34
N ARG A 151 11.13 -6.08 -4.98
CA ARG A 151 11.46 -5.84 -6.39
C ARG A 151 12.09 -4.45 -6.52
N ALA A 152 13.34 -4.41 -7.01
CA ALA A 152 13.99 -3.15 -7.31
C ALA A 152 13.23 -2.39 -8.41
N HIS A 153 13.31 -1.06 -8.39
CA HIS A 153 12.75 -0.25 -9.47
C HIS A 153 13.50 -0.54 -10.79
N ALA A 154 12.77 -0.95 -11.82
CA ALA A 154 13.28 -1.11 -13.17
C ALA A 154 12.79 0.07 -14.04
N PRO A 155 13.68 0.95 -14.53
CA PRO A 155 13.29 2.05 -15.41
C PRO A 155 12.60 1.51 -16.67
N ARG A 156 11.45 2.11 -17.05
CA ARG A 156 10.83 1.79 -18.34
C ARG A 156 11.74 2.26 -19.46
N ARG A 157 12.36 1.33 -20.20
CA ARG A 157 12.97 1.61 -21.51
C ARG A 157 11.86 2.08 -22.45
N ARG A 158 11.86 3.36 -22.83
CA ARG A 158 11.04 3.84 -23.96
C ARG A 158 11.69 3.30 -25.24
N PRO A 159 10.93 2.67 -26.17
CA PRO A 159 11.45 2.41 -27.51
C PRO A 159 11.89 3.73 -28.12
N SER A 160 13.09 3.79 -28.70
CA SER A 160 13.50 4.95 -29.48
C SER A 160 12.50 5.11 -30.63
N ARG A 161 11.93 6.31 -30.75
CA ARG A 161 11.12 6.66 -31.91
C ARG A 161 12.06 6.59 -33.11
N LYS A 162 11.88 5.63 -34.02
CA LYS A 162 12.60 5.65 -35.30
C LYS A 162 12.30 7.00 -35.94
N ALA A 163 13.34 7.79 -36.21
CA ALA A 163 13.20 8.98 -37.04
C ALA A 163 12.62 8.53 -38.38
N THR A 164 11.48 9.12 -38.75
CA THR A 164 10.87 8.96 -40.08
C THR A 164 11.35 10.12 -40.92
#